data_AF-A0A9E1F8N1-F1
#
_entry.id   AF-A0A9E1F8N1-F1
#
_cell.length_a   1.000
_cell.length_b   1.000
_cell.length_c   1.000
_cell.angle_alpha   90.00
_cell.angle_beta   90.00
_cell.angle_gamma   90.00
#
_symmetry.space_group_name_H-M   'P 1'
#
loop_
_entity.id
_entity.type
_entity.pdbx_description
1 polymer ?
#
loop_
_entity_poly.entity_id
_entity_poly.type
_entity_poly.pdbx_seq_one_letter_code
_entity_poly.pdbx_strand_id
1 'polypeptide(L)'
;VLFEGLDKNDDFTVLQRRIIGEIVEIFYLEIDKIDTFDGEKYLDLENINSFELNTNNPDIKYENETFGQYYDRAFVNIIDGIKCRSFSKELNKKYNHQNKGDGIIQTQEYETYCSFYGANGVPKVLRIRSEYSFNLSSEVFKKSILSEKEKLNKITRQFRQDAEEIFSNIKINMDRQKMRQHGLLFKTKLEEIKWK
;
A
#
# COMPACT_ATOMS: atom_id res chain seq x y z
N VAL A 1 -6.28 -13.87 -8.99
CA VAL A 1 -6.48 -12.66 -9.84
C VAL A 1 -5.36 -12.55 -10.88
N LEU A 2 -5.59 -12.01 -12.09
CA LEU A 2 -4.53 -11.87 -13.12
C LEU A 2 -3.98 -10.44 -13.13
N PHE A 3 -2.84 -10.24 -12.47
CA PHE A 3 -2.01 -9.05 -12.64
C PHE A 3 -0.97 -9.34 -13.72
N GLU A 4 -0.74 -8.38 -14.62
CA GLU A 4 0.36 -8.45 -15.57
C GLU A 4 1.62 -7.93 -14.87
N GLY A 5 2.67 -8.77 -14.80
CA GLY A 5 3.98 -8.34 -14.34
C GLY A 5 4.64 -7.51 -15.44
N LEU A 6 4.82 -6.21 -15.23
CA LEU A 6 5.25 -5.30 -16.29
C LEU A 6 6.74 -5.14 -16.44
N ASP A 7 7.49 -5.29 -15.34
CA ASP A 7 8.94 -5.29 -15.35
C ASP A 7 9.47 -5.99 -14.11
N LYS A 8 10.52 -6.80 -14.30
CA LYS A 8 11.47 -7.19 -13.27
C LYS A 8 12.77 -6.45 -13.60
N ASN A 9 12.94 -5.26 -13.05
CA ASN A 9 14.30 -4.75 -12.86
C ASN A 9 14.84 -5.39 -11.57
N ASP A 10 16.16 -5.48 -11.42
CA ASP A 10 16.79 -6.13 -10.27
C ASP A 10 16.33 -5.56 -8.91
N ASP A 11 15.80 -4.33 -8.90
CA ASP A 11 15.44 -3.58 -7.69
C ASP A 11 13.94 -3.58 -7.36
N PHE A 12 13.04 -3.76 -8.34
CA PHE A 12 11.59 -3.69 -8.09
C PHE A 12 10.74 -4.61 -8.99
N THR A 13 9.60 -5.06 -8.46
CA THR A 13 8.55 -5.79 -9.19
C THR A 13 7.34 -4.89 -9.39
N VAL A 14 6.86 -4.76 -10.62
CA VAL A 14 5.62 -4.02 -10.95
C VAL A 14 4.51 -4.98 -11.34
N LEU A 15 3.37 -4.89 -10.65
CA LEU A 15 2.12 -5.54 -11.01
C LEU A 15 1.13 -4.49 -11.48
N GLN A 16 0.56 -4.65 -12.67
CA GLN A 16 -0.50 -3.79 -13.15
C GLN A 16 -1.75 -4.60 -13.47
N ARG A 17 -2.90 -4.02 -13.16
CA ARG A 17 -4.20 -4.52 -13.61
C ARG A 17 -5.00 -3.39 -14.23
N ARG A 18 -5.62 -3.69 -15.37
CA ARG A 18 -6.53 -2.77 -16.05
C ARG A 18 -7.91 -3.40 -16.09
N ILE A 19 -8.87 -2.81 -15.37
CA ILE A 19 -10.28 -3.10 -15.57
C ILE A 19 -10.77 -2.11 -16.61
N ILE A 20 -10.90 -2.58 -17.86
CA ILE A 20 -11.14 -1.74 -19.04
C ILE A 20 -12.32 -0.78 -18.79
N GLY A 21 -12.03 0.52 -18.91
CA GLY A 21 -13.02 1.59 -18.75
C GLY A 21 -13.46 1.88 -17.31
N GLU A 22 -13.08 1.06 -16.33
CA GLU A 22 -13.36 1.28 -14.90
C GLU A 22 -12.13 1.85 -14.19
N ILE A 23 -11.09 1.04 -13.98
CA ILE A 23 -9.96 1.40 -13.11
C ILE A 23 -8.64 0.85 -13.64
N VAL A 24 -7.55 1.54 -13.32
CA VAL A 24 -6.18 1.05 -13.49
C VAL A 24 -5.54 0.99 -12.12
N GLU A 25 -4.97 -0.16 -11.77
CA GLU A 25 -4.28 -0.41 -10.51
C GLU A 25 -2.84 -0.78 -10.79
N ILE A 26 -1.92 -0.25 -9.99
CA ILE A 26 -0.48 -0.51 -10.13
C ILE A 26 0.09 -0.73 -8.73
N PHE A 27 0.89 -1.78 -8.59
CA PHE A 27 1.65 -2.08 -7.38
C PHE A 27 3.14 -2.15 -7.75
N TYR A 28 3.95 -1.38 -7.03
CA TYR A 28 5.40 -1.40 -7.09
C TYR A 28 5.89 -2.01 -5.78
N LEU A 29 6.67 -3.10 -5.87
CA LEU A 29 7.24 -3.79 -4.72
C LEU A 29 8.77 -3.70 -4.80
N GLU A 30 9.39 -3.17 -3.77
CA GLU A 30 10.81 -2.85 -3.71
C GLU A 30 11.37 -3.31 -2.35
N ILE A 31 12.56 -3.92 -2.33
CA ILE A 31 13.23 -4.33 -1.09
C ILE A 31 14.55 -3.56 -0.97
N ASP A 32 14.58 -2.64 0.00
CA ASP A 32 15.69 -1.73 0.21
C ASP A 32 16.50 -2.07 1.47
N LYS A 33 17.73 -1.54 1.50
CA LYS A 33 18.45 -1.34 2.77
C LYS A 33 17.80 -0.20 3.54
N ILE A 34 17.95 -0.22 4.86
CA ILE A 34 17.24 0.72 5.74
C ILE A 34 17.61 2.17 5.46
N ASP A 35 18.81 2.48 5.00
CA ASP A 35 19.39 3.84 4.96
C ASP A 35 18.56 4.94 4.24
N THR A 36 17.53 4.59 3.45
CA THR A 36 16.63 5.52 2.73
C THR A 36 15.32 5.83 3.46
N PHE A 37 15.00 5.14 4.55
CA PHE A 37 13.82 5.33 5.40
C PHE A 37 14.24 5.09 6.85
N ASP A 38 13.63 5.71 7.87
CA ASP A 38 14.02 5.40 9.26
C ASP A 38 13.48 4.04 9.72
N GLY A 39 13.76 2.98 8.95
CA GLY A 39 13.25 1.63 9.12
C GLY A 39 13.80 0.94 10.36
N GLU A 40 14.91 1.43 10.93
CA GLU A 40 15.44 0.95 12.20
C GLU A 40 14.44 1.21 13.34
N LYS A 41 13.71 2.35 13.30
CA LYS A 41 12.64 2.65 14.26
C LYS A 41 11.56 1.58 14.35
N TYR A 42 11.44 0.69 13.37
CA TYR A 42 10.36 -0.29 13.26
C TYR A 42 10.84 -1.72 13.47
N LEU A 43 12.15 -1.89 13.66
CA LEU A 43 12.71 -3.07 14.32
C LEU A 43 12.66 -2.91 15.85
N ASP A 44 11.68 -2.14 16.33
CA ASP A 44 11.36 -1.89 17.72
C ASP A 44 9.85 -2.06 17.94
N LEU A 45 9.51 -2.96 18.88
CA LEU A 45 8.14 -3.31 19.22
C LEU A 45 7.38 -2.14 19.86
N GLU A 46 8.04 -1.31 20.66
CA GLU A 46 7.37 -0.18 21.32
C GLU A 46 6.94 0.87 20.30
N ASN A 47 7.82 1.14 19.33
CA ASN A 47 7.58 2.11 18.27
C ASN A 47 6.44 1.68 17.33
N ILE A 48 6.37 0.40 16.94
CA ILE A 48 5.29 -0.10 16.08
C ILE A 48 3.93 -0.09 16.79
N ASN A 49 3.90 -0.44 18.09
CA ASN A 49 2.67 -0.38 18.89
C ASN A 49 2.21 1.06 19.11
N SER A 50 3.14 1.98 19.37
CA SER A 50 2.84 3.41 19.48
C SER A 50 2.23 3.95 18.20
N PHE A 51 2.77 3.59 17.04
CA PHE A 51 2.19 3.98 15.75
C PHE A 51 0.76 3.46 15.59
N GLU A 52 0.50 2.18 15.85
CA GLU A 52 -0.85 1.60 15.72
C GLU A 52 -1.87 2.36 16.57
N LEU A 53 -1.53 2.71 17.81
CA LEU A 53 -2.39 3.52 18.68
C LEU A 53 -2.64 4.91 18.07
N ASN A 54 -1.61 5.52 17.50
CA ASN A 54 -1.63 6.85 16.91
C ASN A 54 -2.35 6.94 15.56
N THR A 55 -2.55 5.84 14.83
CA THR A 55 -3.28 5.87 13.53
C THR A 55 -4.73 6.34 13.65
N ASN A 56 -5.32 6.28 14.85
CA ASN A 56 -6.68 6.75 15.12
C ASN A 56 -6.73 8.20 15.65
N ASN A 57 -5.58 8.85 15.85
CA ASN A 57 -5.51 10.19 16.40
C ASN A 57 -5.58 11.23 15.27
N PRO A 58 -6.66 12.04 15.20
CA PRO A 58 -6.83 13.05 14.15
C PRO A 58 -5.84 14.22 14.24
N ASP A 59 -5.18 14.42 15.38
CA ASP A 59 -4.24 15.53 15.60
C ASP A 59 -2.84 15.21 15.06
N ILE A 60 -2.56 13.94 14.75
CA ILE A 60 -1.26 13.51 14.25
C ILE A 60 -1.25 13.66 12.73
N LYS A 61 -0.35 14.52 12.24
CA LYS A 61 -0.02 14.63 10.83
C LYS A 61 1.18 13.74 10.54
N TYR A 62 1.05 12.91 9.51
CA TYR A 62 2.13 12.06 9.04
C TYR A 62 2.79 12.74 7.85
N GLU A 63 4.09 12.93 7.94
CA GLU A 63 4.91 13.57 6.92
C GLU A 63 6.06 12.63 6.53
N ASN A 64 6.34 12.54 5.24
CA ASN A 64 7.57 11.95 4.75
C ASN A 64 8.69 12.99 4.86
N GLU A 65 9.56 12.86 5.86
CA GLU A 65 10.66 13.81 6.13
C GLU A 65 11.63 13.98 4.95
N THR A 66 11.79 12.95 4.10
CA THR A 66 12.69 12.99 2.94
C THR A 66 12.15 13.86 1.81
N PHE A 67 10.83 13.93 1.65
CA PHE A 67 10.19 14.61 0.50
C PHE A 67 9.22 15.73 0.91
N GLY A 68 9.02 15.98 2.20
CA GLY A 68 8.07 16.98 2.72
C GLY A 68 6.61 16.70 2.35
N GLN A 69 6.25 15.43 2.15
CA GLN A 69 4.91 15.05 1.69
C GLN A 69 4.02 14.68 2.87
N TYR A 70 2.85 15.31 2.95
CA TYR A 70 1.82 14.96 3.93
C TYR A 70 0.95 13.80 3.44
N TYR A 71 0.57 12.94 4.37
CA TYR A 71 -0.36 11.84 4.13
C TYR A 71 -1.74 12.17 4.74
N ASP A 72 -2.80 11.76 4.05
CA ASP A 72 -4.18 11.99 4.47
C ASP A 72 -4.52 11.14 5.70
N ARG A 73 -4.00 9.90 5.73
CA ARG A 73 -4.23 8.92 6.81
C ARG A 73 -3.03 8.00 6.93
N ALA A 74 -2.89 7.41 8.11
CA ALA A 74 -1.99 6.31 8.38
C ALA A 74 -2.76 5.13 8.98
N PHE A 75 -2.31 3.91 8.72
CA PHE A 75 -2.89 2.68 9.25
C PHE A 75 -1.87 1.54 9.25
N VAL A 76 -2.20 0.45 9.94
CA VAL A 76 -1.36 -0.76 9.99
C VAL A 76 -1.86 -1.80 9.02
N ASN A 77 -0.96 -2.29 8.18
CA ASN A 77 -1.15 -3.51 7.40
C ASN A 77 -0.40 -4.67 8.04
N ILE A 78 -0.81 -5.91 7.74
CA ILE A 78 -0.03 -7.08 8.15
C ILE A 78 0.40 -7.86 6.90
N ILE A 79 1.71 -7.97 6.68
CA ILE A 79 2.30 -8.67 5.54
C ILE A 79 3.28 -9.72 6.05
N ASP A 80 3.04 -10.98 5.68
CA ASP A 80 3.83 -12.15 6.14
C ASP A 80 4.04 -12.21 7.68
N GLY A 81 3.05 -11.73 8.45
CA GLY A 81 3.08 -11.66 9.91
C GLY A 81 3.78 -10.43 10.50
N ILE A 82 4.21 -9.48 9.67
CA ILE A 82 4.84 -8.23 10.12
C ILE A 82 3.82 -7.10 10.07
N LYS A 83 3.74 -6.28 11.12
CA LYS A 83 2.98 -5.02 11.10
C LYS A 83 3.74 -3.98 10.28
N CYS A 84 3.12 -3.48 9.23
CA CYS A 84 3.67 -2.51 8.29
C CYS A 84 2.94 -1.18 8.42
N ARG A 85 3.68 -0.07 8.30
CA ARG A 85 3.06 1.26 8.28
C ARG A 85 2.64 1.60 6.90
N SER A 86 1.40 2.05 6.79
CA SER A 86 0.80 2.35 5.52
C SER A 86 0.20 3.73 5.56
N PHE A 87 0.38 4.46 4.48
CA PHE A 87 0.00 5.86 4.39
C PHE A 87 -0.77 6.07 3.08
N SER A 88 -1.90 6.77 3.15
CA SER A 88 -2.67 7.11 1.95
C SER A 88 -2.46 8.56 1.57
N LYS A 89 -2.37 8.85 0.28
CA LYS A 89 -2.42 10.21 -0.25
C LYS A 89 -3.22 10.29 -1.54
N GLU A 90 -4.07 11.29 -1.65
CA GLU A 90 -4.72 11.64 -2.90
C GLU A 90 -3.72 12.31 -3.84
N LEU A 91 -3.47 11.68 -4.98
CA LEU A 91 -2.74 12.31 -6.08
C LEU A 91 -3.74 13.02 -6.97
N ASN A 92 -3.97 14.30 -6.68
CA ASN A 92 -4.64 15.22 -7.61
C ASN A 92 -3.71 15.53 -8.80
N LYS A 93 -3.36 14.51 -9.58
CA LYS A 93 -2.57 14.62 -10.81
C LYS A 93 -3.37 14.09 -11.98
N LYS A 94 -3.41 14.89 -13.06
CA LYS A 94 -3.84 14.45 -14.40
C LYS A 94 -2.84 13.41 -14.92
N TYR A 95 -2.92 12.16 -14.47
CA TYR A 95 -2.12 11.08 -15.03
C TYR A 95 -2.62 10.80 -16.44
N ASN A 96 -1.84 11.20 -17.46
CA ASN A 96 -2.16 10.96 -18.86
C ASN A 96 -1.82 9.50 -19.24
N HIS A 97 -2.41 8.51 -18.56
CA HIS A 97 -2.30 7.11 -18.97
C HIS A 97 -3.15 6.89 -20.22
N GLN A 98 -2.61 7.25 -21.39
CA GLN A 98 -2.82 6.77 -22.77
C GLN A 98 -4.22 6.28 -23.22
N ASN A 99 -5.27 6.47 -22.46
CA ASN A 99 -6.65 6.24 -22.82
C ASN A 99 -7.20 7.61 -23.19
N LYS A 100 -7.37 7.80 -24.50
CA LYS A 100 -7.98 8.95 -25.17
C LYS A 100 -9.39 9.24 -24.63
N GLY A 101 -9.48 9.83 -23.45
CA GLY A 101 -10.73 10.27 -22.85
C GLY A 101 -10.46 11.53 -22.05
N ASP A 102 -10.87 12.68 -22.61
CA ASP A 102 -10.87 13.96 -21.91
C ASP A 102 -11.63 13.83 -20.59
N GLY A 103 -10.90 13.79 -19.47
CA GLY A 103 -11.48 13.65 -18.14
C GLY A 103 -10.46 13.81 -17.02
N ILE A 104 -10.92 14.26 -15.85
CA ILE A 104 -10.09 14.32 -14.64
C ILE A 104 -9.90 12.88 -14.16
N ILE A 105 -8.65 12.42 -14.17
CA ILE A 105 -8.27 11.15 -13.58
C ILE A 105 -8.01 11.39 -12.09
N GLN A 106 -8.80 10.72 -11.25
CA GLN A 106 -8.58 10.70 -9.82
C GLN A 106 -7.67 9.52 -9.51
N THR A 107 -6.61 9.76 -8.73
CA THR A 107 -5.64 8.74 -8.35
C THR A 107 -5.47 8.75 -6.85
N GLN A 108 -5.58 7.57 -6.24
CA GLN A 108 -5.28 7.36 -4.84
C GLN A 108 -4.01 6.51 -4.76
N GLU A 109 -2.99 7.03 -4.06
CA GLU A 109 -1.75 6.30 -3.77
C GLU A 109 -1.74 5.85 -2.31
N TYR A 110 -1.09 4.72 -2.08
CA TYR A 110 -0.73 4.20 -0.78
C TYR A 110 0.75 3.80 -0.77
N GLU A 111 1.45 4.15 0.30
CA GLU A 111 2.82 3.71 0.56
C GLU A 111 2.83 2.86 1.81
N THR A 112 3.31 1.61 1.70
CA THR A 112 3.42 0.65 2.79
C THR A 112 4.89 0.29 3.03
N TYR A 113 5.33 0.35 4.28
CA TYR A 113 6.70 0.07 4.70
C TYR A 113 6.70 -1.03 5.77
N CYS A 114 7.42 -2.11 5.51
CA CYS A 114 7.61 -3.22 6.44
C CYS A 114 9.10 -3.37 6.75
N SER A 115 9.53 -3.06 7.97
CA SER A 115 10.90 -3.35 8.40
C SER A 115 11.04 -4.79 8.87
N PHE A 116 12.15 -5.42 8.50
CA PHE A 116 12.44 -6.80 8.89
C PHE A 116 13.94 -7.07 8.94
N TYR A 117 14.34 -8.11 9.67
CA TYR A 117 15.68 -8.69 9.52
C TYR A 117 15.69 -9.62 8.31
N GLY A 118 16.52 -9.34 7.31
CA GLY A 118 16.74 -10.25 6.18
C GLY A 118 17.31 -11.59 6.64
N ALA A 119 17.32 -12.61 5.77
CA ALA A 119 17.78 -13.96 6.11
C ALA A 119 19.22 -14.03 6.68
N ASN A 120 20.06 -13.03 6.40
CA ASN A 120 21.40 -12.87 6.95
C ASN A 120 21.46 -12.04 8.25
N GLY A 121 20.30 -11.74 8.85
CA GLY A 121 20.16 -10.92 10.06
C GLY A 121 20.32 -9.42 9.85
N VAL A 122 20.60 -8.96 8.62
CA VAL A 122 20.79 -7.55 8.27
C VAL A 122 19.42 -6.87 8.14
N PRO A 123 19.20 -5.72 8.80
CA PRO A 123 17.99 -4.92 8.64
C PRO A 123 17.67 -4.56 7.18
N LYS A 124 16.39 -4.66 6.80
CA LYS A 124 15.84 -4.32 5.48
C LYS A 124 14.44 -3.71 5.61
N VAL A 125 14.00 -3.03 4.56
CA VAL A 125 12.64 -2.51 4.42
C VAL A 125 12.03 -3.05 3.13
N LEU A 126 10.83 -3.63 3.22
CA LEU A 126 9.97 -3.86 2.05
C LEU A 126 9.11 -2.61 1.89
N ARG A 127 9.23 -1.95 0.75
CA ARG A 127 8.38 -0.85 0.32
C ARG A 127 7.39 -1.35 -0.71
N ILE A 128 6.11 -1.05 -0.49
CA ILE A 128 5.06 -1.28 -1.47
C ILE A 128 4.39 0.06 -1.75
N ARG A 129 4.50 0.54 -2.98
CA ARG A 129 3.69 1.65 -3.46
C ARG A 129 2.55 1.07 -4.28
N SER A 130 1.32 1.32 -3.90
CA SER A 130 0.15 0.87 -4.64
C SER A 130 -0.74 2.05 -4.98
N GLU A 131 -1.22 2.11 -6.21
CA GLU A 131 -2.10 3.17 -6.67
C GLU A 131 -3.27 2.59 -7.45
N TYR A 132 -4.43 3.24 -7.33
CA TYR A 132 -5.52 3.04 -8.26
C TYR A 132 -5.97 4.38 -8.83
N SER A 133 -6.27 4.36 -10.12
CA SER A 133 -6.72 5.52 -10.87
C SER A 133 -7.99 5.21 -11.65
N PHE A 134 -8.87 6.20 -11.74
CA PHE A 134 -10.15 6.06 -12.43
C PHE A 134 -10.57 7.40 -13.05
N ASN A 135 -11.43 7.32 -14.07
CA ASN A 135 -11.99 8.49 -14.74
C ASN A 135 -13.51 8.40 -14.70
N LEU A 136 -14.16 9.14 -13.79
CA LEU A 136 -15.63 9.18 -13.68
C LEU A 136 -16.33 9.65 -14.98
N SER A 137 -15.59 10.31 -15.88
CA SER A 137 -16.11 10.73 -17.19
C SER A 137 -16.05 9.64 -18.27
N SER A 138 -15.54 8.44 -17.95
CA SER A 138 -15.51 7.31 -18.88
C SER A 138 -16.94 6.87 -19.26
N GLU A 139 -17.10 6.26 -20.44
CA GLU A 139 -18.40 5.76 -20.87
C GLU A 139 -18.99 4.72 -19.90
N VAL A 140 -18.14 3.89 -19.29
CA VAL A 140 -18.57 2.85 -18.34
C VAL A 140 -19.24 3.48 -17.12
N PHE A 141 -18.67 4.57 -16.59
CA PHE A 141 -19.31 5.29 -15.48
C PHE A 141 -20.47 6.18 -15.91
N LYS A 142 -20.43 6.78 -17.11
CA LYS A 142 -21.55 7.58 -17.64
C LYS A 142 -22.83 6.75 -17.87
N LYS A 143 -22.69 5.50 -18.32
CA LYS A 143 -23.82 4.59 -18.60
C LYS A 143 -24.32 3.84 -17.36
N SER A 144 -23.62 3.92 -16.23
CA SER A 144 -23.98 3.22 -15.00
C SER A 144 -25.14 3.90 -14.27
N ILE A 145 -26.12 3.09 -13.82
CA ILE A 145 -27.25 3.51 -12.98
C ILE A 145 -26.86 3.93 -11.55
N LEU A 146 -25.66 3.53 -11.09
CA LEU A 146 -25.17 3.87 -9.77
C LEU A 146 -24.91 5.38 -9.63
N SER A 147 -25.14 5.91 -8.43
CA SER A 147 -24.69 7.24 -8.03
C SER A 147 -23.16 7.32 -7.99
N GLU A 148 -22.60 8.53 -8.02
CA GLU A 148 -21.15 8.75 -7.91
C GLU A 148 -20.57 8.14 -6.63
N LYS A 149 -21.24 8.36 -5.48
CA LYS A 149 -20.84 7.79 -4.18
C LYS A 149 -20.76 6.26 -4.22
N GLU A 150 -21.73 5.60 -4.85
CA GLU A 150 -21.74 4.15 -4.99
C GLU A 150 -20.62 3.64 -5.90
N LYS A 151 -20.33 4.36 -7.00
CA LYS A 151 -19.20 4.06 -7.88
C LYS A 151 -17.88 4.13 -7.13
N LEU A 152 -17.64 5.22 -6.40
CA LEU A 152 -16.45 5.41 -5.58
C LEU A 152 -16.29 4.30 -4.54
N ASN A 153 -17.37 3.98 -3.81
CA ASN A 153 -17.35 2.89 -2.84
C ASN A 153 -17.02 1.54 -3.47
N LYS A 154 -17.58 1.24 -4.66
CA LYS A 154 -17.29 0.01 -5.40
C LYS A 154 -15.79 -0.06 -5.77
N ILE A 155 -15.24 1.03 -6.31
CA ILE A 155 -13.83 1.13 -6.72
C ILE A 155 -12.91 0.92 -5.52
N THR A 156 -13.10 1.67 -4.44
CA THR A 156 -12.26 1.58 -3.25
C THR A 156 -12.35 0.20 -2.61
N ARG A 157 -13.54 -0.41 -2.57
CA ARG A 157 -13.71 -1.77 -2.05
C ARG A 157 -12.98 -2.81 -2.91
N GLN A 158 -13.10 -2.72 -4.23
CA GLN A 158 -12.42 -3.62 -5.16
C GLN A 158 -10.90 -3.53 -4.92
N PHE A 159 -10.34 -2.33 -5.03
CA PHE A 159 -8.90 -2.12 -4.81
C PHE A 159 -8.40 -2.66 -3.46
N ARG A 160 -9.15 -2.45 -2.38
CA ARG A 160 -8.80 -3.00 -1.05
C ARG A 160 -8.73 -4.53 -1.06
N GLN A 161 -9.71 -5.20 -1.68
CA GLN A 161 -9.71 -6.66 -1.78
C GLN A 161 -8.50 -7.16 -2.58
N ASP A 162 -8.13 -6.47 -3.65
CA ASP A 162 -6.99 -6.86 -4.46
C ASP A 162 -5.65 -6.62 -3.76
N ALA A 163 -5.52 -5.49 -3.03
CA ALA A 163 -4.38 -5.22 -2.19
C ALA A 163 -4.23 -6.29 -1.09
N GLU A 164 -5.33 -6.68 -0.44
CA GLU A 164 -5.35 -7.76 0.55
C GLU A 164 -4.94 -9.11 -0.04
N GLU A 165 -5.44 -9.46 -1.23
CA GLU A 165 -5.03 -10.68 -1.94
C GLU A 165 -3.52 -10.65 -2.23
N ILE A 166 -2.99 -9.54 -2.73
CA ILE A 166 -1.54 -9.40 -2.96
C ILE A 166 -0.78 -9.55 -1.63
N PHE A 167 -1.15 -8.79 -0.60
CA PHE A 167 -0.44 -8.75 0.68
C PHE A 167 -0.42 -10.11 1.39
N SER A 168 -1.52 -10.85 1.31
CA SER A 168 -1.62 -12.20 1.89
C SER A 168 -0.69 -13.22 1.21
N ASN A 169 -0.39 -13.01 -0.07
CA ASN A 169 0.46 -13.87 -0.88
C ASN A 169 1.95 -13.50 -0.83
N ILE A 170 2.30 -12.31 -0.35
CA ILE A 170 3.70 -11.93 -0.14
C ILE A 170 4.32 -12.81 0.94
N LYS A 171 5.48 -13.39 0.61
CA LYS A 171 6.36 -14.10 1.55
C LYS A 171 7.74 -13.45 1.50
N ILE A 172 8.19 -12.95 2.65
CA ILE A 172 9.44 -12.22 2.78
C ILE A 172 10.51 -13.18 3.25
N ASN A 173 11.66 -13.18 2.58
CA ASN A 173 12.84 -13.95 2.99
C ASN A 173 13.54 -13.26 4.19
N MET A 174 12.99 -13.50 5.38
CA MET A 174 13.41 -12.88 6.64
C MET A 174 14.04 -13.89 7.61
N ASP A 175 14.86 -13.41 8.55
CA ASP A 175 15.25 -14.16 9.75
C ASP A 175 14.08 -14.23 10.74
N ARG A 176 13.24 -15.25 10.56
CA ARG A 176 12.04 -15.44 11.39
C ARG A 176 12.38 -15.73 12.85
N GLN A 177 13.54 -16.29 13.15
CA GLN A 177 13.93 -16.57 14.53
C GLN A 177 14.20 -15.25 15.26
N LYS A 178 15.02 -14.38 14.67
CA LYS A 178 15.32 -13.06 15.22
C LYS A 178 14.07 -12.19 15.30
N MET A 179 13.22 -12.19 14.27
CA MET A 179 11.94 -11.46 14.31
C MET A 179 11.04 -11.93 15.48
N ARG A 180 10.96 -13.24 15.77
CA ARG A 180 10.21 -13.75 16.93
C ARG A 180 10.83 -13.36 18.26
N GLN A 181 12.17 -13.42 18.37
CA GLN A 181 12.88 -13.04 19.59
C GLN A 181 12.62 -11.58 19.98
N HIS A 182 12.51 -10.70 18.98
CA HIS A 182 12.19 -9.28 19.17
C HIS A 182 10.67 -9.01 19.25
N GLY A 183 9.81 -10.03 19.18
CA GLY A 183 8.35 -9.84 19.22
C GLY A 183 7.75 -9.19 17.97
N LEU A 184 8.48 -9.16 16.85
CA LEU A 184 8.11 -8.47 15.60
C LEU A 184 7.35 -9.36 14.61
N LEU A 185 7.06 -10.62 14.97
CA LEU A 185 6.20 -11.53 14.21
C LEU A 185 4.87 -11.73 14.93
N PHE A 186 3.82 -11.16 14.36
CA PHE A 186 2.46 -11.15 14.88
C PHE A 186 1.66 -12.31 14.31
N LYS A 187 0.80 -12.91 15.14
CA LYS A 187 -0.15 -13.93 14.66
C LYS A 187 -1.20 -13.22 13.82
N THR A 188 -1.22 -13.46 12.51
CA THR A 188 -2.33 -13.07 11.65
C THR A 188 -3.54 -13.93 11.99
N LYS A 189 -4.47 -13.44 12.82
CA LYS A 189 -5.87 -13.77 12.61
C LYS A 189 -6.36 -12.85 11.50
N LEU A 190 -6.70 -13.39 10.33
CA LEU A 190 -7.21 -12.61 9.20
C LEU A 190 -8.38 -11.67 9.59
N GLU A 191 -9.07 -11.94 10.69
CA GLU A 191 -10.22 -11.18 11.20
C GLU A 191 -9.87 -9.86 11.93
N GLU A 192 -8.59 -9.61 12.26
CA GLU A 192 -8.20 -8.44 13.06
C GLU A 192 -7.76 -7.21 12.24
N ILE A 193 -7.69 -7.31 10.91
CA ILE A 193 -7.46 -6.15 10.04
C ILE A 193 -8.78 -5.37 9.92
N LYS A 194 -9.04 -4.49 10.89
CA LYS A 194 -10.17 -3.55 10.84
C LYS A 194 -9.79 -2.36 9.97
N TRP A 195 -10.21 -2.41 8.71
CA TRP A 195 -10.31 -1.22 7.87
C TRP A 195 -11.55 -0.41 8.26
N LYS A 196 -11.34 0.80 8.79
CA LYS A 196 -12.39 1.82 8.91
C LYS A 196 -12.40 2.70 7.66
#